data_AF-A0A6P0I831-F1
#
_entry.id   AF-A0A6P0I831-F1
#
_cell.length_a   1.000
_cell.length_b   1.000
_cell.length_c   1.000
_cell.angle_alpha   90.00
_cell.angle_beta   90.00
_cell.angle_gamma   90.00
#
_symmetry.space_group_name_H-M   'P 1'
#
loop_
_entity.id
_entity.type
_entity.pdbx_description
1 polymer ?
#
loop_
_entity_poly.entity_id
_entity_poly.type
_entity_poly.pdbx_seq_one_letter_code
_entity_poly.pdbx_strand_id
1 'polypeptide(L)'
;YQEEVYQRDNLIYEPDQINIITREITIKELLRKIGEKFIDLASDFHGYTDIWNDAVKSRLIESIIIRIPLPAFYVDGTNEKQWLVVDGLQRLSALKQFINDNTLCLTGLEYLDIELNGKTYKELDRKYQRRIEETQVTVHLIAPGTPAKVKYNIFKRINTGGGLLTLQEIRHTLNPGKAVKLLAELAKYPEFTNVIQISETKIKRMEDREFVLGALAVMLTSTSYKDYARYKREEFLDNAMKKINSLSDYEIKQLANKFKNTMITYQKIFGNQLIRQSNKE
;
A
#
# COMPACT_ATOMS: atom_id res chain seq x y z
N TYR A 1 18.51 -0.22 16.14
CA TYR A 1 17.60 0.94 16.05
C TYR A 1 18.32 2.08 15.34
N GLN A 2 18.11 2.24 14.05
CA GLN A 2 18.53 3.47 13.36
C GLN A 2 17.51 4.55 13.72
N GLU A 3 17.96 5.59 14.40
CA GLU A 3 17.19 6.83 14.53
C GLU A 3 16.96 7.38 13.12
N GLU A 4 15.75 7.20 12.58
CA GLU A 4 15.31 8.02 11.46
C GLU A 4 15.39 9.47 11.93
N VAL A 5 16.40 10.19 11.44
CA VAL A 5 16.53 11.63 11.66
C VAL A 5 15.22 12.25 11.22
N TYR A 6 14.44 12.74 12.19
CA TYR A 6 13.17 13.42 11.95
C TYR A 6 13.46 14.73 11.23
N GLN A 7 13.67 14.67 9.92
CA GLN A 7 13.94 15.85 9.11
C GLN A 7 12.64 16.66 9.01
N ARG A 8 12.67 17.89 9.54
CA ARG A 8 11.59 18.86 9.33
C ARG A 8 11.41 19.06 7.82
N ASP A 9 10.28 18.60 7.31
CA ASP A 9 9.79 19.07 6.03
C ASP A 9 9.28 20.51 6.24
N ASN A 10 10.03 21.50 5.73
CA ASN A 10 9.63 22.91 5.68
C ASN A 10 8.54 23.11 4.61
N LEU A 11 7.44 22.39 4.78
CA LEU A 11 6.27 22.46 3.92
C LEU A 11 5.38 23.59 4.43
N ILE A 12 5.55 24.77 3.82
CA ILE A 12 4.61 25.87 3.96
C ILE A 12 3.39 25.47 3.13
N TYR A 13 2.26 25.29 3.80
CA TYR A 13 1.00 24.97 3.16
C TYR A 13 -0.11 25.68 3.94
N GLU A 14 -1.10 26.22 3.23
CA GLU A 14 -2.21 26.92 3.86
C GLU A 14 -3.14 25.90 4.52
N PRO A 15 -3.37 25.96 5.86
CA PRO A 15 -4.20 25.00 6.57
C PRO A 15 -5.60 24.81 5.94
N ASP A 16 -6.15 25.88 5.37
CA ASP A 16 -7.49 25.92 4.75
C ASP A 16 -7.62 25.01 3.53
N GLN A 17 -6.50 24.60 2.94
CA GLN A 17 -6.53 23.72 1.79
C GLN A 17 -6.45 22.22 2.18
N ILE A 18 -6.49 21.88 3.47
CA ILE A 18 -6.71 20.51 3.98
C ILE A 18 -8.21 20.33 4.27
N ASN A 19 -8.89 19.53 3.45
CA ASN A 19 -10.30 19.24 3.65
C ASN A 19 -10.51 17.77 4.01
N ILE A 20 -10.74 17.48 5.30
CA ILE A 20 -11.02 16.13 5.82
C ILE A 20 -12.43 16.12 6.40
N ILE A 21 -13.28 15.28 5.81
CA ILE A 21 -14.68 15.10 6.23
C ILE A 21 -14.77 13.80 7.04
N THR A 22 -15.28 13.89 8.26
CA THR A 22 -15.54 12.70 9.09
C THR A 22 -16.95 12.18 8.81
N ARG A 23 -17.07 10.87 8.58
CA ARG A 23 -18.35 10.18 8.35
C ARG A 23 -18.42 8.93 9.22
N GLU A 24 -19.60 8.64 9.75
CA GLU A 24 -19.91 7.35 10.34
C GLU A 24 -20.57 6.48 9.26
N ILE A 25 -19.97 5.33 8.97
CA ILE A 25 -20.43 4.41 7.93
C ILE A 25 -20.53 3.01 8.53
N THR A 26 -21.56 2.24 8.18
CA THR A 26 -21.65 0.85 8.61
C THR A 26 -20.68 -0.04 7.86
N ILE A 27 -20.22 -1.13 8.48
CA ILE A 27 -19.40 -2.15 7.81
C ILE A 27 -20.09 -2.66 6.54
N LYS A 28 -21.40 -2.90 6.59
CA LYS A 28 -22.19 -3.33 5.42
C LYS A 28 -22.09 -2.35 4.26
N GLU A 29 -22.19 -1.05 4.51
CA GLU A 29 -22.11 -0.04 3.47
C GLU A 29 -20.69 0.10 2.90
N LEU A 30 -19.65 0.01 3.74
CA LEU A 30 -18.27 -0.03 3.27
C LEU A 30 -18.01 -1.23 2.35
N LEU A 31 -18.44 -2.42 2.75
CA LEU A 31 -18.26 -3.65 1.96
C LEU A 31 -19.08 -3.65 0.67
N ARG A 32 -20.27 -3.03 0.66
CA ARG A 32 -21.04 -2.79 -0.56
C ARG A 32 -20.25 -1.91 -1.54
N LYS A 33 -19.74 -0.77 -1.07
CA LYS A 33 -18.92 0.15 -1.89
C LYS A 33 -17.64 -0.51 -2.44
N ILE A 34 -17.03 -1.40 -1.66
CA ILE A 34 -15.89 -2.21 -2.10
C ILE A 34 -16.32 -3.19 -3.20
N GLY A 35 -17.44 -3.90 -3.02
CA GLY A 35 -17.98 -4.83 -4.03
C GLY A 35 -18.33 -4.14 -5.35
N GLU A 36 -18.78 -2.90 -5.29
CA GLU A 36 -19.08 -2.04 -6.45
C GLU A 36 -17.83 -1.42 -7.09
N LYS A 37 -16.63 -1.69 -6.56
CA LYS A 37 -15.36 -1.06 -6.96
C LYS A 37 -15.34 0.45 -6.81
N PHE A 38 -16.29 1.01 -6.04
CA PHE A 38 -16.30 2.43 -5.68
C PHE A 38 -15.22 2.74 -4.65
N ILE A 39 -15.00 1.84 -3.69
CA ILE A 39 -13.81 1.86 -2.83
C ILE A 39 -12.83 0.84 -3.39
N ASP A 40 -11.68 1.33 -3.86
CA ASP A 40 -10.57 0.51 -4.23
C ASP A 40 -9.76 0.14 -2.97
N LEU A 41 -9.70 -1.15 -2.69
CA LEU A 41 -8.79 -1.72 -1.69
C LEU A 41 -7.35 -1.80 -2.20
N ALA A 42 -6.99 -0.95 -3.16
CA ALA A 42 -5.71 -1.01 -3.84
C ALA A 42 -5.50 -2.44 -4.42
N SER A 43 -6.55 -3.00 -5.06
CA SER A 43 -6.70 -4.44 -5.32
C SER A 43 -5.72 -5.03 -6.34
N ASP A 44 -5.00 -4.19 -7.10
CA ASP A 44 -3.92 -4.64 -7.99
C ASP A 44 -2.64 -5.07 -7.22
N PHE A 45 -2.65 -4.96 -5.88
CA PHE A 45 -1.48 -5.18 -5.02
C PHE A 45 -1.63 -6.44 -4.15
N HIS A 46 -1.70 -7.61 -4.80
CA HIS A 46 -1.88 -8.94 -4.21
C HIS A 46 -0.94 -9.32 -3.03
N GLY A 47 0.12 -8.55 -2.74
CA GLY A 47 0.96 -8.75 -1.55
C GLY A 47 0.47 -8.06 -0.27
N TYR A 48 -0.47 -7.11 -0.39
CA TYR A 48 -0.90 -6.25 0.72
C TYR A 48 -1.99 -6.88 1.56
N THR A 49 -2.97 -7.56 0.96
CA THR A 49 -4.15 -8.03 1.70
C THR A 49 -3.88 -9.25 2.61
N ASP A 50 -2.70 -9.86 2.50
CA ASP A 50 -2.31 -11.09 3.21
C ASP A 50 -1.08 -10.89 4.12
N ILE A 51 -0.89 -9.67 4.65
CA ILE A 51 0.09 -9.44 5.71
C ILE A 51 -0.43 -10.05 7.03
N TRP A 52 -1.73 -9.93 7.29
CA TRP A 52 -2.34 -10.57 8.46
C TRP A 52 -2.57 -12.05 8.20
N ASN A 53 -2.15 -12.89 9.14
CA ASN A 53 -2.57 -14.28 9.17
C ASN A 53 -4.03 -14.41 9.63
N ASP A 54 -4.62 -15.59 9.43
CA ASP A 54 -6.03 -15.81 9.69
C ASP A 54 -6.41 -15.62 11.16
N ALA A 55 -5.50 -15.88 12.11
CA ALA A 55 -5.76 -15.62 13.53
C ALA A 55 -5.88 -14.12 13.84
N VAL A 56 -5.03 -13.27 13.24
CA VAL A 56 -5.15 -11.80 13.39
C VAL A 56 -6.42 -11.29 12.73
N LYS A 57 -6.76 -11.78 11.53
CA LYS A 57 -8.03 -11.46 10.85
C LYS A 57 -9.23 -11.87 11.70
N SER A 58 -9.19 -13.05 12.32
CA SER A 58 -10.27 -13.58 13.16
C SER A 58 -10.48 -12.76 14.44
N ARG A 59 -9.40 -12.33 15.11
CA ARG A 59 -9.49 -11.46 16.31
C ARG A 59 -10.08 -10.08 16.01
N LEU A 60 -9.90 -9.55 14.79
CA LEU A 60 -10.63 -8.36 14.35
C LEU A 60 -12.14 -8.63 14.29
N ILE A 61 -12.56 -9.75 13.69
CA ILE A 61 -13.98 -10.11 13.60
C ILE A 61 -14.56 -10.31 15.01
N GLU A 62 -13.83 -10.99 15.89
CA GLU A 62 -14.20 -11.16 17.29
C GLU A 62 -14.40 -9.81 17.99
N SER A 63 -13.44 -8.90 17.85
CA SER A 63 -13.50 -7.54 18.43
C SER A 63 -14.80 -6.83 18.06
N ILE A 64 -15.22 -6.93 16.79
CA ILE A 64 -16.48 -6.34 16.32
C ILE A 64 -17.69 -7.03 16.97
N ILE A 65 -17.69 -8.37 17.02
CA ILE A 65 -18.76 -9.14 17.64
C ILE A 65 -18.90 -8.80 19.14
N ILE A 66 -17.79 -8.54 19.84
CA ILE A 66 -17.82 -8.17 21.27
C ILE A 66 -17.89 -6.64 21.51
N ARG A 67 -18.08 -5.84 20.44
CA ARG A 67 -18.21 -4.36 20.48
C ARG A 67 -16.97 -3.61 20.99
N ILE A 68 -15.78 -4.13 20.73
CA ILE A 68 -14.56 -3.33 20.83
C ILE A 68 -14.54 -2.34 19.65
N PRO A 69 -14.38 -1.04 19.90
CA PRO A 69 -14.35 -0.03 18.85
C PRO A 69 -13.14 -0.22 17.94
N LEU A 70 -13.34 -0.06 16.64
CA LEU A 70 -12.26 -0.09 15.66
C LEU A 70 -11.60 1.29 15.55
N PRO A 71 -10.29 1.36 15.27
CA PRO A 71 -9.66 2.62 14.88
C PRO A 71 -10.34 3.21 13.65
N ALA A 72 -10.24 4.53 13.45
CA ALA A 72 -10.79 5.16 12.26
C ALA A 72 -10.15 4.60 10.97
N PHE A 73 -10.89 4.72 9.87
CA PHE A 73 -10.39 4.47 8.51
C PHE A 73 -10.05 5.80 7.84
N TYR A 74 -9.02 5.80 7.02
CA TYR A 74 -8.67 6.97 6.21
C TYR A 74 -8.80 6.64 4.73
N VAL A 75 -9.48 7.51 4.00
CA VAL A 75 -9.83 7.29 2.59
C VAL A 75 -9.55 8.55 1.79
N ASP A 76 -8.88 8.41 0.65
CA ASP A 76 -8.74 9.46 -0.35
C ASP A 76 -9.97 9.47 -1.25
N GLY A 77 -10.82 10.48 -1.05
CA GLY A 77 -12.04 10.73 -1.82
C GLY A 77 -11.89 11.84 -2.86
N THR A 78 -10.66 12.22 -3.22
CA THR A 78 -10.42 13.29 -4.21
C THR A 78 -10.92 12.93 -5.60
N ASN A 79 -10.99 11.63 -5.93
CA ASN A 79 -11.68 11.14 -7.12
C ASN A 79 -13.11 10.72 -6.74
N GLU A 80 -14.09 11.48 -7.20
CA GLU A 80 -15.52 11.24 -6.88
C GLU A 80 -16.05 9.90 -7.40
N LYS A 81 -15.41 9.31 -8.42
CA LYS A 81 -15.82 8.03 -9.01
C LYS A 81 -15.20 6.83 -8.31
N GLN A 82 -14.10 7.02 -7.61
CA GLN A 82 -13.34 5.94 -7.00
C GLN A 82 -12.54 6.46 -5.81
N TRP A 83 -12.88 5.96 -4.64
CA TRP A 83 -12.19 6.22 -3.39
C TRP A 83 -11.05 5.23 -3.17
N LEU A 84 -9.97 5.69 -2.55
CA LEU A 84 -8.79 4.86 -2.30
C LEU A 84 -8.54 4.76 -0.81
N VAL A 85 -8.44 3.54 -0.29
CA VAL A 85 -8.15 3.31 1.13
C VAL A 85 -6.68 3.66 1.42
N VAL A 86 -6.47 4.51 2.41
CA VAL A 86 -5.17 4.97 2.87
C VAL A 86 -4.73 4.21 4.11
N ASP A 87 -5.65 4.04 5.06
CA ASP A 87 -5.47 3.25 6.27
C ASP A 87 -6.71 2.37 6.53
N GLY A 88 -6.45 1.19 7.09
CA GLY A 88 -7.44 0.16 7.38
C GLY A 88 -7.57 -0.88 6.27
N LEU A 89 -6.62 -0.93 5.35
CA LEU A 89 -6.60 -1.91 4.25
C LEU A 89 -6.71 -3.35 4.77
N GLN A 90 -5.85 -3.77 5.71
CA GLN A 90 -5.90 -5.12 6.29
C GLN A 90 -7.26 -5.43 6.93
N ARG A 91 -7.83 -4.43 7.62
CA ARG A 91 -9.10 -4.56 8.33
C ARG A 91 -10.26 -4.75 7.35
N LEU A 92 -10.33 -3.95 6.29
CA LEU A 92 -11.34 -4.08 5.24
C LEU A 92 -11.16 -5.34 4.41
N SER A 93 -9.92 -5.76 4.15
CA SER A 93 -9.62 -7.01 3.46
C SER A 93 -10.07 -8.23 4.28
N ALA A 94 -9.79 -8.25 5.58
CA ALA A 94 -10.28 -9.31 6.49
C ALA A 94 -11.81 -9.37 6.51
N LEU A 95 -12.47 -8.22 6.60
CA LEU A 95 -13.94 -8.12 6.56
C LEU A 95 -14.52 -8.59 5.23
N LYS A 96 -13.90 -8.22 4.10
CA LYS A 96 -14.30 -8.69 2.76
C LYS A 96 -14.13 -10.20 2.63
N GLN A 97 -12.98 -10.75 3.05
CA GLN A 97 -12.70 -12.19 3.01
C GLN A 97 -13.69 -12.99 3.86
N PHE A 98 -14.05 -12.47 5.03
CA PHE A 98 -15.02 -13.12 5.92
C PHE A 98 -16.45 -13.03 5.39
N ILE A 99 -16.92 -11.83 5.05
CA ILE A 99 -18.35 -11.56 4.77
C ILE A 99 -18.70 -11.78 3.30
N ASN A 100 -17.98 -11.12 2.39
CA ASN A 100 -18.32 -11.11 0.97
C ASN A 100 -17.83 -12.37 0.27
N ASP A 101 -16.56 -12.71 0.47
CA ASP A 101 -15.92 -13.85 -0.20
C ASP A 101 -16.22 -15.17 0.53
N ASN A 102 -16.50 -15.10 1.84
CA ASN A 102 -16.76 -16.25 2.71
C ASN A 102 -15.64 -17.31 2.63
N THR A 103 -14.38 -16.86 2.55
CA THR A 103 -13.18 -17.69 2.44
C THR A 103 -12.38 -17.78 3.73
N LEU A 104 -12.63 -16.90 4.70
CA LEU A 104 -12.00 -16.93 6.02
C LEU A 104 -12.86 -17.76 6.99
N CYS A 105 -12.26 -18.79 7.60
CA CYS A 105 -12.81 -19.46 8.79
C CYS A 105 -12.19 -18.85 10.04
N LEU A 106 -13.00 -18.59 11.06
CA LEU A 106 -12.48 -18.01 12.31
C LEU A 106 -11.52 -18.97 13.01
N THR A 107 -10.41 -18.46 13.51
CA THR A 107 -9.40 -19.24 14.24
C THR A 107 -8.63 -18.38 15.24
N GLY A 108 -8.11 -18.99 16.31
CA GLY A 108 -7.30 -18.28 17.30
C GLY A 108 -8.06 -17.14 18.00
N LEU A 109 -9.34 -17.39 18.31
CA LEU A 109 -10.21 -16.48 19.03
C LEU A 109 -9.86 -16.48 20.53
N GLU A 110 -10.09 -15.37 21.22
CA GLU A 110 -9.72 -15.23 22.65
C GLU A 110 -10.94 -15.34 23.58
N TYR A 111 -12.11 -14.90 23.13
CA TYR A 111 -13.34 -14.80 23.95
C TYR A 111 -14.47 -15.71 23.47
N LEU A 112 -14.55 -15.96 22.16
CA LEU A 112 -15.64 -16.67 21.50
C LEU A 112 -15.18 -17.96 20.83
N ASP A 113 -14.01 -18.50 21.21
CA ASP A 113 -13.41 -19.67 20.59
C ASP A 113 -14.35 -20.89 20.61
N ILE A 114 -14.92 -21.20 21.77
CA ILE A 114 -15.84 -22.34 21.93
C ILE A 114 -17.08 -22.21 21.01
N GLU A 115 -17.57 -20.99 20.80
CA GLU A 115 -18.81 -20.77 20.05
C GLU A 115 -18.59 -20.62 18.54
N LEU A 116 -17.48 -20.02 18.13
CA LEU A 116 -17.30 -19.46 16.79
C LEU A 116 -16.06 -19.98 16.04
N ASN A 117 -15.12 -20.64 16.71
CA ASN A 117 -13.93 -21.18 16.05
C ASN A 117 -14.32 -22.17 14.94
N GLY A 118 -13.61 -22.10 13.81
CA GLY A 118 -13.87 -22.86 12.60
C GLY A 118 -15.04 -22.37 11.73
N LYS A 119 -15.87 -21.42 12.20
CA LYS A 119 -17.04 -20.95 11.44
C LYS A 119 -16.68 -19.90 10.40
N THR A 120 -17.33 -19.98 9.24
CA THR A 120 -17.43 -18.92 8.23
C THR A 120 -18.59 -17.97 8.55
N TYR A 121 -18.66 -16.83 7.84
CA TYR A 121 -19.73 -15.85 8.04
C TYR A 121 -21.14 -16.44 7.88
N LYS A 122 -21.33 -17.30 6.87
CA LYS A 122 -22.62 -17.95 6.59
C LYS A 122 -23.07 -18.93 7.68
N GLU A 123 -22.15 -19.43 8.48
CA GLU A 123 -22.42 -20.38 9.58
C GLU A 123 -22.67 -19.68 10.93
N LEU A 124 -22.49 -18.35 10.99
CA LEU A 124 -22.80 -17.57 12.18
C LEU A 124 -24.31 -17.43 12.38
N ASP A 125 -24.74 -17.47 13.65
CA ASP A 125 -26.10 -17.07 14.02
C ASP A 125 -26.41 -15.65 13.51
N ARG A 126 -27.67 -15.41 13.13
CA ARG A 126 -28.06 -14.11 12.55
C ARG A 126 -27.79 -12.93 13.48
N LYS A 127 -27.79 -13.13 14.81
CA LYS A 127 -27.43 -12.10 15.80
C LYS A 127 -25.99 -11.58 15.60
N TYR A 128 -25.04 -12.47 15.27
CA TYR A 128 -23.63 -12.10 15.07
C TYR A 128 -23.42 -11.45 13.71
N GLN A 129 -24.03 -12.01 12.65
CA GLN A 129 -24.03 -11.39 11.32
C GLN A 129 -24.55 -9.96 11.37
N ARG A 130 -25.72 -9.75 12.00
CA ARG A 130 -26.34 -8.44 12.17
C ARG A 130 -25.43 -7.47 12.93
N ARG A 131 -24.82 -7.92 14.01
CA ARG A 131 -23.91 -7.11 14.82
C ARG A 131 -22.71 -6.63 14.02
N ILE A 132 -22.13 -7.49 13.18
CA ILE A 132 -21.02 -7.11 12.31
C ILE A 132 -21.52 -6.12 11.24
N GLU A 133 -22.59 -6.45 10.51
CA GLU A 133 -23.15 -5.62 9.43
C GLU A 133 -23.50 -4.19 9.89
N GLU A 134 -24.11 -4.06 11.08
CA GLU A 134 -24.63 -2.80 11.63
C GLU A 134 -23.59 -2.01 12.43
N THR A 135 -22.40 -2.57 12.68
CA THR A 135 -21.33 -1.83 13.38
C THR A 135 -20.96 -0.60 12.56
N GLN A 136 -21.02 0.57 13.21
CA GLN A 136 -20.59 1.84 12.64
C GLN A 136 -19.10 2.05 12.88
N VAL A 137 -18.42 2.57 11.88
CA VAL A 137 -17.01 2.92 11.93
C VAL A 137 -16.80 4.33 11.43
N THR A 138 -15.87 5.03 12.07
CA THR A 138 -15.45 6.36 11.68
C THR A 138 -14.55 6.31 10.45
N VAL A 139 -14.89 7.09 9.43
CA VAL A 139 -14.14 7.24 8.18
C VAL A 139 -13.77 8.71 8.00
N HIS A 140 -12.47 8.99 7.97
CA HIS A 140 -11.93 10.30 7.59
C HIS A 140 -11.68 10.31 6.08
N LEU A 141 -12.50 11.08 5.38
CA LEU A 141 -12.47 11.23 3.92
C LEU A 141 -11.69 12.49 3.55
N ILE A 142 -10.57 12.33 2.84
CA ILE A 142 -9.84 13.45 2.24
C ILE A 142 -10.62 13.89 1.00
N ALA A 143 -11.23 15.06 1.07
CA ALA A 143 -12.13 15.58 0.04
C ALA A 143 -11.37 16.23 -1.13
N PRO A 144 -12.03 16.38 -2.31
CA PRO A 144 -11.49 17.15 -3.42
C PRO A 144 -11.00 18.54 -3.00
N GLY A 145 -9.94 19.02 -3.64
CA GLY A 145 -9.28 20.29 -3.32
C GLY A 145 -7.99 20.15 -2.51
N THR A 146 -7.75 18.99 -1.88
CA THR A 146 -6.49 18.71 -1.17
C THR A 146 -5.36 18.34 -2.16
N PRO A 147 -4.27 19.11 -2.28
CA PRO A 147 -3.18 18.85 -3.22
C PRO A 147 -2.38 17.61 -2.91
N ALA A 148 -1.81 17.01 -3.96
CA ALA A 148 -1.10 15.73 -3.88
C ALA A 148 0.02 15.70 -2.83
N LYS A 149 0.79 16.79 -2.69
CA LYS A 149 1.89 16.87 -1.71
C LYS A 149 1.39 16.84 -0.26
N VAL A 150 0.21 17.38 -0.02
CA VAL A 150 -0.44 17.38 1.29
C VAL A 150 -1.06 16.04 1.60
N LYS A 151 -1.69 15.40 0.60
CA LYS A 151 -2.13 14.01 0.71
C LYS A 151 -0.97 13.10 1.09
N TYR A 152 0.19 13.23 0.44
CA TYR A 152 1.40 12.48 0.79
C TYR A 152 1.79 12.66 2.26
N ASN A 153 1.80 13.90 2.76
CA ASN A 153 2.13 14.16 4.15
C ASN A 153 1.10 13.60 5.14
N ILE A 154 -0.19 13.71 4.83
CA ILE A 154 -1.28 13.13 5.62
C ILE A 154 -1.08 11.61 5.69
N PHE A 155 -0.84 10.97 4.55
CA PHE A 155 -0.61 9.53 4.46
C PHE A 155 0.61 9.15 5.28
N LYS A 156 1.73 9.86 5.12
CA LYS A 156 2.98 9.62 5.87
C LYS A 156 2.76 9.74 7.38
N ARG A 157 2.00 10.74 7.84
CA ARG A 157 1.71 10.99 9.28
C ARG A 157 0.79 9.95 9.89
N ILE A 158 -0.27 9.55 9.18
CA ILE A 158 -1.16 8.46 9.63
C ILE A 158 -0.36 7.16 9.79
N ASN A 159 0.61 6.93 8.90
CA ASN A 159 1.40 5.71 8.82
C ASN A 159 2.62 5.65 9.75
N THR A 160 3.12 6.78 10.27
CA THR A 160 4.36 6.83 11.08
C THR A 160 4.19 6.33 12.52
N GLY A 161 2.97 6.11 13.01
CA GLY A 161 2.69 5.68 14.38
C GLY A 161 2.34 4.19 14.57
N GLY A 162 2.31 3.38 13.50
CA GLY A 162 1.69 2.04 13.58
C GLY A 162 2.08 1.01 12.51
N GLY A 163 3.24 1.14 11.86
CA GLY A 163 3.79 0.09 10.97
C GLY A 163 3.04 -0.14 9.65
N LEU A 164 2.27 0.85 9.19
CA LEU A 164 1.40 0.73 8.02
C LEU A 164 2.03 1.53 6.87
N LEU A 165 2.24 0.89 5.72
CA LEU A 165 2.85 1.43 4.49
C LEU A 165 4.31 1.97 4.55
N THR A 166 5.23 1.33 3.83
CA THR A 166 6.57 1.87 3.51
C THR A 166 6.44 3.06 2.57
N LEU A 167 7.49 3.88 2.47
CA LEU A 167 7.51 5.04 1.58
C LEU A 167 7.24 4.66 0.12
N GLN A 168 7.69 3.48 -0.31
CA GLN A 168 7.40 2.98 -1.65
C GLN A 168 5.91 2.64 -1.82
N GLU A 169 5.26 2.08 -0.81
CA GLU A 169 3.83 1.74 -0.86
C GLU A 169 2.99 3.02 -0.94
N ILE A 170 3.34 4.05 -0.16
CA ILE A 170 2.71 5.38 -0.24
C ILE A 170 2.88 5.98 -1.65
N ARG A 171 4.12 5.96 -2.17
CA ARG A 171 4.43 6.47 -3.51
C ARG A 171 3.65 5.75 -4.59
N HIS A 172 3.52 4.44 -4.46
CA HIS A 172 2.79 3.60 -5.39
C HIS A 172 1.31 3.99 -5.44
N THR A 173 0.68 4.12 -4.27
CA THR A 173 -0.72 4.52 -4.08
C THR A 173 -0.99 5.91 -4.67
N LEU A 174 -0.07 6.85 -4.48
CA LEU A 174 -0.25 8.23 -4.94
C LEU A 174 0.07 8.48 -6.42
N ASN A 175 0.68 7.52 -7.10
CA ASN A 175 1.07 7.65 -8.51
C ASN A 175 0.54 6.48 -9.37
N PRO A 176 -0.80 6.24 -9.39
CA PRO A 176 -1.37 5.17 -10.19
C PRO A 176 -1.09 5.40 -11.69
N GLY A 177 -0.98 4.32 -12.47
CA GLY A 177 -0.78 4.40 -13.92
C GLY A 177 0.26 3.44 -14.47
N LYS A 178 0.93 3.86 -15.55
CA LYS A 178 1.91 3.04 -16.28
C LYS A 178 3.15 2.72 -15.44
N ALA A 179 3.58 3.63 -14.56
CA ALA A 179 4.74 3.45 -13.69
C ALA A 179 4.57 2.24 -12.78
N VAL A 180 3.44 2.16 -12.09
CA VAL A 180 3.07 1.03 -11.23
C VAL A 180 3.19 -0.32 -11.95
N LYS A 181 2.62 -0.40 -13.17
CA LYS A 181 2.63 -1.61 -13.99
C LYS A 181 4.04 -1.98 -14.44
N LEU A 182 4.81 -1.00 -14.92
CA LEU A 182 6.18 -1.19 -15.35
C LEU A 182 7.06 -1.70 -14.21
N LEU A 183 7.01 -1.08 -13.02
CA LEU A 183 7.82 -1.52 -11.89
C LEU A 183 7.52 -2.97 -11.49
N ALA A 184 6.24 -3.34 -11.46
CA ALA A 184 5.82 -4.71 -11.13
C ALA A 184 6.23 -5.74 -12.20
N GLU A 185 6.31 -5.34 -13.46
CA GLU A 185 6.81 -6.17 -14.55
C GLU A 185 8.33 -6.39 -14.44
N LEU A 186 9.09 -5.30 -14.34
CA LEU A 186 10.55 -5.34 -14.30
C LEU A 186 11.10 -6.05 -13.06
N ALA A 187 10.41 -5.94 -11.92
CA ALA A 187 10.78 -6.65 -10.69
C ALA A 187 10.72 -8.19 -10.83
N LYS A 188 10.02 -8.70 -11.85
CA LYS A 188 9.92 -10.13 -12.15
C LYS A 188 10.95 -10.61 -13.18
N TYR A 189 11.74 -9.71 -13.78
CA TYR A 189 12.72 -10.11 -14.78
C TYR A 189 13.77 -11.02 -14.16
N PRO A 190 14.10 -12.17 -14.78
CA PRO A 190 15.18 -13.04 -14.31
C PRO A 190 16.51 -12.30 -14.17
N GLU A 191 16.79 -11.35 -15.06
CA GLU A 191 17.98 -10.51 -15.01
C GLU A 191 18.04 -9.64 -13.75
N PHE A 192 16.88 -9.29 -13.18
CA PHE A 192 16.78 -8.59 -11.91
C PHE A 192 16.84 -9.54 -10.72
N THR A 193 15.99 -10.57 -10.69
CA THR A 193 15.86 -11.48 -9.53
C THR A 193 17.10 -12.35 -9.32
N ASN A 194 17.88 -12.64 -10.35
CA ASN A 194 19.16 -13.34 -10.22
C ASN A 194 20.24 -12.48 -9.54
N VAL A 195 20.14 -11.15 -9.63
CA VAL A 195 21.12 -10.19 -9.10
C VAL A 195 20.71 -9.68 -7.72
N ILE A 196 19.43 -9.34 -7.56
CA ILE A 196 18.87 -8.75 -6.35
C ILE A 196 17.97 -9.77 -5.66
N GLN A 197 18.41 -10.26 -4.50
CA GLN A 197 17.68 -11.25 -3.70
C GLN A 197 16.95 -10.56 -2.56
N ILE A 198 15.62 -10.54 -2.64
CA ILE A 198 14.73 -9.89 -1.68
C ILE A 198 13.83 -10.97 -1.08
N SER A 199 13.68 -10.99 0.25
CA SER A 199 12.81 -11.95 0.90
C SER A 199 11.36 -11.75 0.51
N GLU A 200 10.55 -12.81 0.54
CA GLU A 200 9.12 -12.73 0.21
C GLU A 200 8.40 -11.67 1.06
N THR A 201 8.74 -11.56 2.34
CA THR A 201 8.20 -10.54 3.26
C THR A 201 8.50 -9.11 2.79
N LYS A 202 9.70 -8.87 2.26
CA LYS A 202 10.12 -7.56 1.73
C LYS A 202 9.53 -7.26 0.35
N ILE A 203 9.39 -8.28 -0.50
CA ILE A 203 8.65 -8.18 -1.78
C ILE A 203 7.19 -7.80 -1.53
N LYS A 204 6.55 -8.40 -0.51
CA LYS A 204 5.19 -8.01 -0.07
C LYS A 204 5.11 -6.54 0.33
N ARG A 205 6.23 -5.93 0.75
CA ARG A 205 6.35 -4.49 1.09
C ARG A 205 6.90 -3.61 -0.04
N MET A 206 6.90 -4.11 -1.28
CA MET A 206 7.35 -3.44 -2.51
C MET A 206 8.83 -3.00 -2.55
N GLU A 207 9.70 -3.65 -1.77
CA GLU A 207 11.13 -3.31 -1.76
C GLU A 207 11.78 -3.57 -3.14
N ASP A 208 11.34 -4.62 -3.83
CA ASP A 208 11.71 -4.93 -5.21
C ASP A 208 11.35 -3.80 -6.19
N ARG A 209 10.14 -3.25 -6.07
CA ARG A 209 9.68 -2.14 -6.90
C ARG A 209 10.42 -0.85 -6.58
N GLU A 210 10.82 -0.63 -5.32
CA GLU A 210 11.65 0.52 -4.96
C GLU A 210 13.04 0.44 -5.61
N PHE A 211 13.66 -0.74 -5.62
CA PHE A 211 14.94 -0.97 -6.30
C PHE A 211 14.85 -0.69 -7.79
N VAL A 212 13.83 -1.24 -8.46
CA VAL A 212 13.59 -0.96 -9.88
C VAL A 212 13.40 0.54 -10.09
N LEU A 213 12.56 1.19 -9.28
CA LEU A 213 12.30 2.62 -9.40
C LEU A 213 13.57 3.45 -9.22
N GLY A 214 14.43 3.09 -8.27
CA GLY A 214 15.72 3.75 -8.07
C GLY A 214 16.61 3.68 -9.32
N ALA A 215 16.70 2.50 -9.94
CA ALA A 215 17.45 2.32 -11.18
C ALA A 215 16.83 3.12 -12.34
N LEU A 216 15.52 3.06 -12.52
CA LEU A 216 14.82 3.81 -13.57
C LEU A 216 14.95 5.33 -13.38
N ALA A 217 14.86 5.82 -12.14
CA ALA A 217 15.01 7.23 -11.82
C ALA A 217 16.37 7.76 -12.29
N VAL A 218 17.45 7.01 -12.03
CA VAL A 218 18.79 7.33 -12.52
C VAL A 218 18.88 7.27 -14.05
N MET A 219 18.22 6.28 -14.69
CA MET A 219 18.23 6.15 -16.15
C MET A 219 17.45 7.26 -16.88
N LEU A 220 16.46 7.85 -16.21
CA LEU A 220 15.59 8.91 -16.71
C LEU A 220 16.15 10.31 -16.47
N THR A 221 17.03 10.49 -15.49
CA THR A 221 17.73 11.76 -15.32
C THR A 221 18.80 11.92 -16.38
N SER A 222 18.60 12.88 -17.28
CA SER A 222 19.53 13.28 -18.33
C SER A 222 20.79 14.01 -17.80
N THR A 223 20.93 14.20 -16.48
CA THR A 223 21.92 15.06 -15.87
C THR A 223 22.76 14.35 -14.81
N SER A 224 24.01 14.81 -14.68
CA SER A 224 25.06 14.27 -13.80
C SER A 224 24.60 13.97 -12.36
N TYR A 225 25.35 13.09 -11.67
CA TYR A 225 25.27 12.78 -10.23
C TYR A 225 25.03 13.99 -9.28
N LYS A 226 25.31 15.23 -9.73
CA LYS A 226 25.02 16.47 -8.99
C LYS A 226 23.52 16.77 -8.79
N ASP A 227 22.63 16.32 -9.68
CA ASP A 227 21.18 16.52 -9.48
C ASP A 227 20.59 15.48 -8.51
N TYR A 228 21.13 14.26 -8.49
CA TYR A 228 20.82 13.26 -7.46
C TYR A 228 21.15 13.77 -6.05
N ALA A 229 22.24 14.54 -5.91
CA ALA A 229 22.62 15.16 -4.64
C ALA A 229 21.77 16.39 -4.25
N ARG A 230 21.01 16.99 -5.19
CA ARG A 230 20.17 18.17 -4.94
C ARG A 230 18.77 17.84 -4.44
N TYR A 231 18.21 16.70 -4.85
CA TYR A 231 16.87 16.29 -4.44
C TYR A 231 16.91 15.34 -3.25
N LYS A 232 15.98 15.49 -2.30
CA LYS A 232 15.71 14.45 -1.31
C LYS A 232 15.33 13.15 -2.05
N ARG A 233 15.78 11.99 -1.55
CA ARG A 233 15.54 10.68 -2.19
C ARG A 233 14.06 10.46 -2.50
N GLU A 234 13.15 10.91 -1.63
CA GLU A 234 11.72 10.76 -1.82
C GLU A 234 11.21 11.54 -3.03
N GLU A 235 11.59 12.81 -3.15
CA GLU A 235 11.19 13.68 -4.26
C GLU A 235 11.75 13.17 -5.59
N PHE A 236 12.98 12.66 -5.57
CA PHE A 236 13.62 12.05 -6.73
C PHE A 236 12.81 10.86 -7.28
N LEU A 237 12.43 9.93 -6.40
CA LEU A 237 11.64 8.74 -6.77
C LEU A 237 10.20 9.10 -7.17
N ASP A 238 9.58 10.07 -6.50
CA ASP A 238 8.24 10.56 -6.86
C ASP A 238 8.21 11.20 -8.25
N ASN A 239 9.23 12.01 -8.57
CA ASN A 239 9.36 12.63 -9.88
C ASN A 239 9.58 11.59 -10.98
N ALA A 240 10.34 10.53 -10.69
CA ALA A 240 10.50 9.42 -11.62
C ALA A 240 9.16 8.71 -11.90
N MET A 241 8.33 8.44 -10.87
CA MET A 241 6.99 7.87 -11.06
C MET A 241 6.12 8.74 -11.99
N LYS A 242 6.08 10.05 -11.74
CA LYS A 242 5.32 11.01 -12.57
C LYS A 242 5.84 11.03 -14.00
N LYS A 243 7.17 11.04 -14.18
CA LYS A 243 7.79 11.02 -15.50
C LYS A 243 7.42 9.76 -16.26
N ILE A 244 7.53 8.58 -15.64
CA ILE A 244 7.16 7.30 -16.27
C ILE A 244 5.67 7.29 -16.66
N ASN A 245 4.78 7.80 -15.80
CA ASN A 245 3.35 7.90 -16.12
C ASN A 245 3.07 8.80 -17.35
N SER A 246 3.94 9.77 -17.66
CA SER A 246 3.82 10.63 -18.84
C SER A 246 4.40 10.04 -20.14
N LEU A 247 5.14 8.92 -20.06
CA LEU A 247 5.77 8.31 -21.24
C LEU A 247 4.75 7.61 -22.15
N SER A 248 5.04 7.64 -23.45
CA SER A 248 4.38 6.78 -24.44
C SER A 248 4.72 5.32 -24.23
N ASP A 249 3.89 4.41 -24.76
CA ASP A 249 4.14 2.97 -24.63
C ASP A 249 5.43 2.54 -25.35
N TYR A 250 5.82 3.27 -26.40
CA TYR A 250 7.11 3.08 -27.07
C TYR A 250 8.27 3.46 -26.16
N GLU A 251 8.23 4.63 -25.52
CA GLU A 251 9.27 5.07 -24.58
C GLU A 251 9.37 4.14 -23.37
N ILE A 252 8.25 3.63 -22.87
CA ILE A 252 8.24 2.63 -21.78
C ILE A 252 8.96 1.35 -22.20
N LYS A 253 8.69 0.84 -23.41
CA LYS A 253 9.40 -0.33 -23.94
C LYS A 253 10.90 -0.07 -24.07
N GLN A 254 11.29 1.12 -24.52
CA GLN A 254 12.71 1.50 -24.60
C GLN A 254 13.36 1.55 -23.21
N LEU A 255 12.68 2.13 -22.22
CA LEU A 255 13.16 2.19 -20.84
C LEU A 255 13.29 0.78 -20.22
N ALA A 256 12.30 -0.10 -20.45
CA ALA A 256 12.33 -1.49 -20.00
C ALA A 256 13.52 -2.26 -20.62
N ASN A 257 13.75 -2.11 -21.93
CA ASN A 257 14.89 -2.72 -22.62
C ASN A 257 16.23 -2.19 -22.08
N LYS A 258 16.33 -0.88 -21.84
CA LYS A 258 17.53 -0.26 -21.24
C LYS A 258 17.79 -0.81 -19.84
N PHE A 259 16.75 -0.97 -19.03
CA PHE A 259 16.85 -1.58 -17.70
C PHE A 259 17.34 -3.02 -17.78
N LYS A 260 16.70 -3.85 -18.62
CA LYS A 260 17.10 -5.24 -18.85
C LYS A 260 18.58 -5.36 -19.25
N ASN A 261 19.00 -4.59 -20.25
CA ASN A 261 20.40 -4.59 -20.71
C ASN A 261 21.37 -4.14 -19.62
N THR A 262 20.96 -3.19 -18.78
CA THR A 262 21.76 -2.75 -17.63
C THR A 262 21.94 -3.88 -16.62
N MET A 263 20.89 -4.64 -16.30
CA MET A 263 20.97 -5.78 -15.40
C MET A 263 21.84 -6.91 -15.96
N ILE A 264 21.74 -7.20 -17.27
CA ILE A 264 22.62 -8.17 -17.95
C ILE A 264 24.08 -7.73 -17.85
N THR A 265 24.36 -6.45 -18.13
CA THR A 265 25.72 -5.91 -18.04
C THR A 265 26.25 -5.96 -16.61
N TYR A 266 25.43 -5.62 -15.62
CA TYR A 266 25.78 -5.72 -14.21
C TYR A 266 26.18 -7.17 -13.85
N GLN A 267 25.37 -8.15 -14.23
CA GLN A 267 25.66 -9.57 -14.00
C GLN A 267 26.96 -10.02 -14.70
N LYS A 268 27.27 -9.49 -15.88
CA LYS A 268 28.53 -9.79 -16.58
C LYS A 268 29.76 -9.21 -15.89
N ILE A 269 29.65 -7.99 -15.34
CA ILE A 269 30.78 -7.29 -14.70
C ILE A 269 31.04 -7.84 -13.30
N PHE A 270 30.00 -8.01 -12.50
CA PHE A 270 30.11 -8.36 -11.08
C PHE A 270 29.82 -9.84 -10.82
N GLY A 271 29.48 -10.62 -11.85
CA GLY A 271 29.10 -12.02 -11.71
C GLY A 271 27.83 -12.20 -10.85
N ASN A 272 27.81 -13.29 -10.08
CA ASN A 272 26.77 -13.53 -9.07
C ASN A 272 27.08 -12.82 -7.74
N GLN A 273 27.85 -11.72 -7.72
CA GLN A 273 27.99 -10.92 -6.51
C GLN A 273 26.63 -10.34 -6.14
N LEU A 274 26.00 -11.01 -5.19
CA LEU A 274 24.67 -10.70 -4.70
C LEU A 274 24.73 -9.36 -3.97
N ILE A 275 23.94 -8.39 -4.44
CA ILE A 275 23.57 -7.27 -3.56
C ILE A 275 22.54 -7.84 -2.59
N ARG A 276 23.01 -8.40 -1.49
CA ARG A 276 22.17 -8.63 -0.32
C ARG A 276 22.02 -7.28 0.37
N GLN A 277 20.78 -6.81 0.58
CA GLN A 277 20.59 -5.83 1.63
C GLN A 277 21.06 -6.48 2.93
N SER A 278 22.20 -6.02 3.46
CA SER A 278 22.65 -6.38 4.78
C SER A 278 21.56 -6.00 5.77
N ASN A 279 21.07 -6.98 6.53
CA ASN A 279 20.48 -6.70 7.83
C ASN A 279 21.62 -6.08 8.65
N LYS A 280 21.70 -4.74 8.68
CA LYS A 280 22.47 -4.08 9.73
C LYS A 280 21.71 -4.34 11.03
N GLU A 281 22.34 -5.14 11.89
CA GLU A 281 22.07 -5.24 13.32
C GLU A 281 21.99 -3.84 13.98
#